data_AF-A0A1I7TV71-F1
#
_entry.id   AF-A0A1I7TV71-F1
#
_cell.length_a   1.000
_cell.length_b   1.000
_cell.length_c   1.000
_cell.angle_alpha   90.00
_cell.angle_beta   90.00
_cell.angle_gamma   90.00
#
_symmetry.space_group_name_H-M   'P 1'
#
loop_
_entity.id
_entity.type
_entity.pdbx_description
1 polymer ?
#
loop_
_entity_poly.entity_id
_entity_poly.type
_entity_poly.pdbx_seq_one_letter_code
_entity_poly.pdbx_strand_id
1 'polypeptide(L)'
;MSHHSKAKQLLQQRDELDEKVKELLLVLETNNSTMDSPLVDAEGYPLNTIDVYAVRHARHDLICLRNDRAQWTEKIVEEMEQDEEKMGESAPIEEKPVHRTSNEPFVKVSSVVELSPADVGGFRKEDLIIQYGNLHHGNFKNMQQVAEITKEYENKTIRVTVIRDHRPVRLEISPKKWSGPGLLGCNIVPIAGANV
;
A
#
# COMPACT_ATOMS: atom_id res chain seq x y z
N MET A 1 2.05 -24.96 9.02
CA MET A 1 1.52 -24.42 7.76
C MET A 1 1.88 -22.94 7.73
N SER A 2 2.40 -22.41 6.62
CA SER A 2 2.73 -20.97 6.52
C SER A 2 1.43 -20.16 6.63
N HIS A 3 1.43 -19.11 7.46
CA HIS A 3 0.30 -18.20 7.67
C HIS A 3 -0.20 -17.61 6.34
N HIS A 4 0.71 -17.33 5.39
CA HIS A 4 0.37 -16.93 4.02
C HIS A 4 -0.53 -17.94 3.29
N SER A 5 -0.27 -19.24 3.49
CA SER A 5 -1.11 -20.31 2.94
C SER A 5 -2.49 -20.36 3.61
N LYS A 6 -2.60 -19.96 4.88
CA LYS A 6 -3.85 -19.93 5.64
C LYS A 6 -4.68 -18.71 5.26
N ALA A 7 -4.08 -17.52 5.18
CA ALA A 7 -4.74 -16.32 4.66
C ALA A 7 -5.31 -16.54 3.24
N LYS A 8 -4.57 -17.23 2.36
CA LYS A 8 -5.07 -17.62 1.04
C LYS A 8 -6.28 -18.56 1.09
N GLN A 9 -6.32 -19.51 2.02
CA GLN A 9 -7.48 -20.38 2.22
C GLN A 9 -8.69 -19.60 2.74
N LEU A 10 -8.49 -18.68 3.69
CA LEU A 10 -9.55 -17.82 4.21
C LEU A 10 -10.14 -16.92 3.12
N LEU A 11 -9.29 -16.38 2.23
CA LEU A 11 -9.73 -15.61 1.05
C LEU A 11 -10.59 -16.46 0.12
N GLN A 12 -10.16 -17.69 -0.18
CA GLN A 12 -10.94 -18.61 -1.00
C GLN A 12 -12.31 -18.91 -0.37
N GLN A 13 -12.35 -19.15 0.94
CA GLN A 13 -13.61 -19.40 1.65
C GLN A 13 -14.53 -18.17 1.63
N ARG A 14 -13.98 -16.95 1.75
CA ARG A 14 -14.75 -15.72 1.58
C ARG A 14 -15.32 -15.61 0.17
N ASP A 15 -14.54 -15.91 -0.86
CA ASP A 15 -14.99 -15.85 -2.26
C ASP A 15 -16.14 -16.85 -2.52
N GLU A 16 -16.09 -18.05 -1.91
CA GLU A 16 -17.21 -19.01 -1.95
C GLU A 16 -18.49 -18.48 -1.28
N LEU A 17 -18.37 -17.71 -0.18
CA LEU A 17 -19.52 -17.03 0.43
C LEU A 17 -20.06 -15.91 -0.46
N ASP A 18 -19.18 -15.18 -1.16
CA ASP A 18 -19.57 -14.11 -2.07
C ASP A 18 -20.36 -14.66 -3.28
N GLU A 19 -20.00 -15.85 -3.79
CA GLU A 19 -20.79 -16.53 -4.81
C GLU A 19 -22.18 -16.93 -4.30
N LYS A 20 -22.29 -17.50 -3.09
CA LYS A 20 -23.59 -17.84 -2.49
C LYS A 20 -24.46 -16.61 -2.26
N VAL A 21 -23.86 -15.48 -1.86
CA VAL A 21 -24.57 -14.20 -1.72
C VAL A 21 -25.14 -13.75 -3.07
N LYS A 22 -24.40 -13.88 -4.17
CA LYS A 22 -24.91 -13.55 -5.51
C LYS A 22 -26.09 -14.43 -5.90
N GLU A 23 -26.01 -15.73 -5.64
CA GLU A 23 -27.11 -16.67 -5.92
C GLU A 23 -28.39 -16.28 -5.17
N LEU A 24 -28.29 -15.93 -3.89
CA LEU A 24 -29.45 -15.52 -3.11
C LEU A 24 -30.02 -14.15 -3.54
N LEU A 25 -29.16 -13.23 -3.97
CA LEU A 25 -29.61 -11.96 -4.55
C LEU A 25 -30.39 -12.19 -5.85
N LEU A 26 -29.96 -13.14 -6.69
CA LEU A 26 -30.68 -13.51 -7.90
C LEU A 26 -32.08 -14.06 -7.59
N VAL A 27 -32.23 -14.82 -6.49
CA VAL A 27 -33.55 -15.30 -6.03
C VAL A 27 -34.47 -14.13 -5.68
N LEU A 28 -33.94 -13.09 -5.02
CA LEU A 28 -34.71 -11.89 -4.70
C LEU A 28 -35.10 -11.11 -5.96
N GLU A 29 -34.17 -10.94 -6.90
CA GLU A 29 -34.41 -10.27 -8.19
C GLU A 29 -35.47 -11.01 -9.02
N THR A 30 -35.40 -12.33 -9.09
CA THR A 30 -36.37 -13.17 -9.83
C THR A 30 -37.78 -13.02 -9.27
N ASN A 31 -37.89 -12.82 -7.95
CA ASN A 31 -39.16 -12.58 -7.27
C ASN A 31 -39.53 -11.09 -7.18
N ASN A 32 -38.84 -10.19 -7.91
CA ASN A 32 -39.03 -8.73 -7.86
C ASN A 32 -39.10 -8.17 -6.43
N SER A 33 -38.27 -8.73 -5.54
CA SER A 33 -38.27 -8.44 -4.12
C SER A 33 -36.89 -7.93 -3.70
N THR A 34 -36.84 -7.11 -2.64
CA THR A 34 -35.58 -6.61 -2.06
C THR A 34 -35.38 -7.22 -0.67
N MET A 35 -34.42 -6.74 0.11
CA MET A 35 -34.28 -7.17 1.52
C MET A 35 -35.40 -6.63 2.41
N ASP A 36 -36.00 -5.50 2.04
CA ASP A 36 -36.92 -4.73 2.88
C ASP A 36 -38.34 -4.63 2.32
N SER A 37 -38.59 -5.13 1.10
CA SER A 37 -39.92 -5.05 0.51
C SER A 37 -40.96 -5.85 1.33
N PRO A 38 -42.22 -5.39 1.36
CA PRO A 38 -43.29 -6.07 2.08
C PRO A 38 -43.56 -7.45 1.47
N LEU A 39 -43.83 -8.44 2.34
CA LEU A 39 -44.18 -9.81 1.95
C LEU A 39 -45.69 -10.10 2.05
N VAL A 40 -46.43 -9.13 2.57
CA VAL A 40 -47.87 -9.20 2.77
C VAL A 40 -48.53 -8.01 2.09
N ASP A 41 -49.79 -8.19 1.69
CA ASP A 41 -50.62 -7.13 1.15
C ASP A 41 -51.18 -6.21 2.25
N ALA A 42 -52.02 -5.24 1.86
CA ALA A 42 -52.64 -4.28 2.77
C ALA A 42 -53.65 -4.91 3.75
N GLU A 43 -54.13 -6.12 3.44
CA GLU A 43 -55.09 -6.88 4.26
C GLU A 43 -54.39 -7.86 5.22
N GLY A 44 -53.06 -8.03 5.07
CA GLY A 44 -52.22 -8.86 5.91
C GLY A 44 -52.04 -10.29 5.41
N TYR A 45 -52.43 -10.59 4.17
CA TYR A 45 -52.26 -11.90 3.55
C TYR A 45 -50.94 -11.99 2.75
N PRO A 46 -50.32 -13.17 2.64
CA PRO A 46 -49.11 -13.36 1.83
C PRO A 46 -49.33 -12.95 0.38
N LEU A 47 -48.38 -12.21 -0.18
CA LEU A 47 -48.43 -11.79 -1.58
C LEU A 47 -48.40 -13.01 -2.51
N ASN A 48 -49.37 -13.08 -3.43
CA ASN A 48 -49.47 -14.16 -4.41
C ASN A 48 -48.53 -13.98 -5.61
N THR A 49 -47.98 -12.78 -5.80
CA THR A 49 -47.10 -12.44 -6.93
C THR A 49 -45.65 -12.89 -6.73
N ILE A 50 -45.28 -13.22 -5.50
CA ILE A 50 -43.91 -13.60 -5.12
C ILE A 50 -43.93 -14.92 -4.37
N ASP A 51 -42.86 -15.70 -4.47
CA ASP A 51 -42.66 -16.82 -3.58
C ASP A 51 -42.17 -16.30 -2.21
N VAL A 52 -43.14 -16.04 -1.32
CA VAL A 52 -42.88 -15.52 0.04
C VAL A 52 -41.95 -16.44 0.82
N TYR A 53 -42.02 -17.75 0.60
CA TYR A 53 -41.16 -18.73 1.28
C TYR A 53 -39.71 -18.59 0.81
N ALA A 54 -39.50 -18.62 -0.51
CA ALA A 54 -38.16 -18.47 -1.09
C ALA A 54 -37.52 -17.12 -0.72
N VAL A 55 -38.28 -16.02 -0.81
CA VAL A 55 -37.81 -14.69 -0.45
C VAL A 55 -37.44 -14.62 1.04
N ARG A 56 -38.26 -15.17 1.93
CA ARG A 56 -37.99 -15.15 3.37
C ARG A 56 -36.72 -15.91 3.72
N HIS A 57 -36.51 -17.09 3.14
CA HIS A 57 -35.28 -17.86 3.34
C HIS A 57 -34.07 -17.16 2.74
N ALA A 58 -34.17 -16.67 1.50
CA ALA A 58 -33.07 -15.93 0.87
C ALA A 58 -32.64 -14.71 1.69
N ARG A 59 -33.59 -13.94 2.25
CA ARG A 59 -33.28 -12.81 3.14
C ARG A 59 -32.58 -13.27 4.42
N HIS A 60 -33.07 -14.32 5.05
CA HIS A 60 -32.48 -14.84 6.28
C HIS A 60 -31.04 -15.30 6.03
N ASP A 61 -30.84 -16.11 4.98
CA ASP A 61 -29.54 -16.66 4.62
C ASP A 61 -28.57 -15.54 4.22
N LEU A 62 -29.04 -14.50 3.50
CA LEU A 62 -28.22 -13.33 3.18
C LEU A 62 -27.72 -12.59 4.42
N ILE A 63 -28.55 -12.44 5.46
CA ILE A 63 -28.15 -11.81 6.71
C ILE A 63 -27.06 -12.64 7.39
N CYS A 64 -27.27 -13.96 7.50
CA CYS A 64 -26.29 -14.87 8.08
C CYS A 64 -24.96 -14.84 7.32
N LEU A 65 -25.01 -14.97 5.98
CA LEU A 65 -23.81 -14.95 5.13
C LEU A 65 -23.07 -13.62 5.17
N ARG A 66 -23.78 -12.48 5.25
CA ARG A 66 -23.15 -11.15 5.40
C ARG A 66 -22.40 -11.03 6.72
N ASN A 67 -22.99 -11.52 7.81
CA ASN A 67 -22.36 -11.54 9.11
C ASN A 67 -21.13 -12.46 9.12
N ASP A 68 -21.26 -13.65 8.54
CA ASP A 68 -20.14 -14.58 8.42
C ASP A 68 -19.01 -13.94 7.62
N ARG A 69 -19.31 -13.40 6.43
CA ARG A 69 -18.32 -12.72 5.58
C ARG A 69 -17.57 -11.61 6.33
N ALA A 70 -18.25 -10.84 7.18
CA ALA A 70 -17.61 -9.83 8.02
C ALA A 70 -16.61 -10.48 8.99
N GLN A 71 -16.99 -11.57 9.68
CA GLN A 71 -16.08 -12.33 10.55
C GLN A 71 -14.89 -12.94 9.80
N TRP A 72 -15.09 -13.45 8.59
CA TRP A 72 -14.01 -13.96 7.74
C TRP A 72 -13.04 -12.86 7.34
N THR A 73 -13.55 -11.67 7.03
CA THR A 73 -12.73 -10.50 6.70
C THR A 73 -11.85 -10.10 7.89
N GLU A 74 -12.41 -10.07 9.11
CA GLU A 74 -11.66 -9.79 10.33
C GLU A 74 -10.54 -10.82 10.57
N LYS A 75 -10.83 -12.11 10.43
CA LYS A 75 -9.83 -13.19 10.56
C LYS A 75 -8.72 -13.13 9.51
N ILE A 76 -9.03 -12.70 8.28
CA ILE A 76 -8.03 -12.53 7.23
C ILE A 76 -7.04 -11.42 7.62
N VAL A 77 -7.55 -10.29 8.11
CA VAL A 77 -6.71 -9.16 8.56
C VAL A 77 -5.81 -9.61 9.70
N GLU A 78 -6.36 -10.27 10.72
CA GLU A 78 -5.59 -10.78 11.86
C GLU A 78 -4.47 -11.76 11.43
N GLU A 79 -4.76 -12.68 10.52
CA GLU A 79 -3.77 -13.64 10.03
C GLU A 79 -2.67 -12.98 9.20
N MET A 80 -3.01 -11.94 8.44
CA MET A 80 -2.04 -11.15 7.66
C MET A 80 -1.14 -10.31 8.56
N GLU A 81 -1.68 -9.69 9.61
CA GLU A 81 -0.91 -8.93 10.61
C GLU A 81 0.07 -9.85 11.37
N GLN A 82 -0.37 -11.06 11.75
CA GLN A 82 0.51 -12.04 12.40
C GLN A 82 1.66 -12.51 11.49
N ASP A 83 1.43 -12.56 10.18
CA ASP A 83 2.47 -12.82 9.19
C ASP A 83 3.51 -11.69 9.16
N GLU A 84 3.06 -10.43 9.19
CA GLU A 84 3.93 -9.25 9.25
C GLU A 84 4.73 -9.20 10.56
N GLU A 85 4.12 -9.54 11.70
CA GLU A 85 4.81 -9.61 12.99
C GLU A 85 5.87 -10.71 13.04
N LYS A 86 5.61 -11.90 12.46
CA LYS A 86 6.55 -13.02 12.44
C LYS A 86 7.63 -12.91 11.38
N MET A 87 7.35 -12.23 10.28
CA MET A 87 8.37 -11.79 9.32
C MET A 87 9.10 -10.52 9.81
N GLY A 88 8.61 -9.94 10.91
CA GLY A 88 9.04 -8.74 11.61
C GLY A 88 10.24 -8.85 12.55
N GLU A 89 11.07 -9.89 12.45
CA GLU A 89 12.52 -9.73 12.72
C GLU A 89 13.24 -9.08 11.51
N SER A 90 12.50 -8.80 10.44
CA SER A 90 12.77 -7.73 9.47
C SER A 90 11.59 -6.74 9.48
N ALA A 91 11.84 -5.59 10.10
CA ALA A 91 10.97 -4.45 10.43
C ALA A 91 9.62 -4.29 9.69
N PRO A 92 8.56 -3.83 10.40
CA PRO A 92 7.20 -3.72 9.89
C PRO A 92 7.07 -2.64 8.82
N ILE A 93 6.40 -2.95 7.70
CA ILE A 93 5.74 -1.95 6.86
C ILE A 93 4.36 -1.73 7.46
N GLU A 94 4.31 -1.19 8.68
CA GLU A 94 3.15 -0.43 9.09
C GLU A 94 3.05 0.73 8.09
N GLU A 95 1.92 0.85 7.38
CA GLU A 95 1.45 2.17 6.93
C GLU A 95 1.09 2.99 8.18
N LYS A 96 2.12 3.34 8.98
CA LYS A 96 2.06 4.50 9.85
C LYS A 96 1.60 5.64 8.96
N PRO A 97 0.59 6.43 9.36
CA PRO A 97 0.20 7.61 8.59
C PRO A 97 1.48 8.36 8.34
N VAL A 98 1.91 8.44 7.06
CA VAL A 98 3.21 8.97 6.64
C VAL A 98 3.57 10.06 7.62
N HIS A 99 4.43 9.73 8.59
CA HIS A 99 4.98 10.75 9.48
C HIS A 99 5.57 11.68 8.46
N ARG A 100 4.97 12.87 8.30
CA ARG A 100 5.40 13.88 7.34
C ARG A 100 6.90 13.88 7.51
N THR A 101 7.62 13.21 6.59
CA THR A 101 9.06 13.10 6.70
C THR A 101 9.43 14.55 6.76
N SER A 102 10.07 14.96 7.86
CA SER A 102 10.32 16.37 8.07
C SER A 102 10.83 16.87 6.73
N ASN A 103 10.15 17.86 6.14
CA ASN A 103 10.55 18.40 4.83
C ASN A 103 11.90 19.15 4.96
N GLU A 104 12.68 18.78 5.96
CA GLU A 104 14.01 19.18 6.33
C GLU A 104 14.96 18.45 5.40
N PRO A 105 15.57 19.18 4.48
CA PRO A 105 16.60 18.60 3.66
C PRO A 105 17.84 18.35 4.53
N PHE A 106 18.37 17.14 4.47
CA PHE A 106 19.61 16.77 5.17
C PHE A 106 20.84 16.93 4.27
N VAL A 107 20.62 16.95 2.96
CA VAL A 107 21.66 16.86 1.95
C VAL A 107 21.33 17.76 0.76
N LYS A 108 22.36 18.34 0.15
CA LYS A 108 22.27 19.21 -1.03
C LYS A 108 23.13 18.67 -2.16
N VAL A 109 22.61 18.73 -3.38
CA VAL A 109 23.36 18.40 -4.60
C VAL A 109 24.17 19.63 -5.03
N SER A 110 25.50 19.53 -4.93
CA SER A 110 26.41 20.63 -5.28
C SER A 110 26.74 20.67 -6.77
N SER A 111 26.80 19.52 -7.44
CA SER A 111 27.02 19.41 -8.88
C SER A 111 26.54 18.07 -9.40
N VAL A 112 26.19 18.04 -10.69
CA VAL A 112 25.81 16.84 -11.43
C VAL A 112 26.59 16.87 -12.73
N VAL A 113 27.19 15.73 -13.11
CA VAL A 113 27.90 15.59 -14.38
C VAL A 113 26.89 15.21 -15.47
N GLU A 114 26.96 15.87 -16.61
CA GLU A 114 26.10 15.56 -17.76
C GLU A 114 26.25 14.12 -18.21
N LEU A 115 25.15 13.48 -18.64
CA LEU A 115 25.09 12.07 -19.05
C LEU A 115 25.44 11.07 -17.95
N SER A 116 25.59 11.51 -16.70
CA SER A 116 25.77 10.62 -15.56
C SER A 116 24.44 9.98 -15.13
N PRO A 117 24.46 8.87 -14.37
CA PRO A 117 23.25 8.28 -13.83
C PRO A 117 22.42 9.25 -12.97
N ALA A 118 23.06 10.21 -12.30
CA ALA A 118 22.38 11.27 -11.56
C ALA A 118 21.64 12.24 -12.47
N ASP A 119 22.24 12.64 -13.59
CA ASP A 119 21.63 13.52 -14.59
C ASP A 119 20.43 12.84 -15.28
N VAL A 120 20.62 11.58 -15.71
CA VAL A 120 19.54 10.75 -16.27
C VAL A 120 18.42 10.54 -15.26
N GLY A 121 18.76 10.40 -13.97
CA GLY A 121 17.82 10.32 -12.86
C GLY A 121 17.14 11.66 -12.51
N GLY A 122 17.49 12.74 -13.21
CA GLY A 122 16.84 14.04 -13.09
C GLY A 122 17.32 14.90 -11.93
N PHE A 123 18.46 14.58 -11.30
CA PHE A 123 19.09 15.47 -10.32
C PHE A 123 19.55 16.76 -10.99
N ARG A 124 19.41 17.87 -10.26
CA ARG A 124 19.93 19.17 -10.66
C ARG A 124 20.80 19.76 -9.56
N LYS A 125 21.68 20.67 -9.98
CA LYS A 125 22.45 21.50 -9.05
C LYS A 125 21.48 22.25 -8.13
N GLU A 126 21.85 22.36 -6.85
CA GLU A 126 21.07 23.01 -5.79
C GLU A 126 19.84 22.24 -5.30
N ASP A 127 19.56 21.04 -5.82
CA ASP A 127 18.48 20.20 -5.30
C ASP A 127 18.73 19.85 -3.82
N LEU A 128 17.69 19.96 -3.01
CA LEU A 128 17.72 19.68 -1.58
C LEU A 128 17.05 18.32 -1.32
N ILE A 129 17.82 17.31 -0.93
CA ILE A 129 17.33 15.95 -0.74
C ILE A 129 16.68 15.83 0.64
N ILE A 130 15.40 15.43 0.65
CA ILE A 130 14.63 15.14 1.86
C ILE A 130 14.48 13.64 2.12
N GLN A 131 14.60 12.82 1.08
CA GLN A 131 14.58 11.37 1.18
C GLN A 131 15.49 10.74 0.13
N TYR A 132 16.33 9.79 0.52
CA TYR A 132 17.19 9.02 -0.36
C TYR A 132 17.03 7.52 -0.10
N GLY A 133 16.20 6.85 -0.91
CA GLY A 133 15.76 5.48 -0.62
C GLY A 133 15.07 5.41 0.73
N ASN A 134 15.69 4.71 1.67
CA ASN A 134 15.22 4.55 3.05
C ASN A 134 15.84 5.56 4.03
N LEU A 135 16.73 6.45 3.57
CA LEU A 135 17.30 7.53 4.38
C LEU A 135 16.43 8.78 4.35
N HIS A 136 16.28 9.40 5.51
CA HIS A 136 15.60 10.67 5.75
C HIS A 136 16.35 11.45 6.84
N HIS A 137 16.00 12.72 7.06
CA HIS A 137 16.67 13.58 8.05
C HIS A 137 16.84 12.91 9.43
N GLY A 138 15.77 12.33 9.98
CA GLY A 138 15.81 11.64 11.28
C GLY A 138 16.66 10.35 11.37
N ASN A 139 17.10 9.75 10.26
CA ASN A 139 17.96 8.54 10.26
C ASN A 139 19.34 8.80 9.62
N PHE A 140 19.54 9.99 9.05
CA PHE A 140 20.80 10.36 8.45
C PHE A 140 21.82 10.71 9.53
N LYS A 141 22.88 9.92 9.64
CA LYS A 141 24.01 10.17 10.56
C LYS A 141 25.20 10.72 9.80
N ASN A 142 25.66 9.97 8.79
CA ASN A 142 26.88 10.24 8.05
C ASN A 142 26.68 10.07 6.54
N MET A 143 27.44 10.81 5.74
CA MET A 143 27.47 10.68 4.27
C MET A 143 27.87 9.26 3.78
N GLN A 144 28.51 8.46 4.63
CA GLN A 144 28.86 7.07 4.33
C GLN A 144 27.61 6.21 4.04
N GLN A 145 26.51 6.44 4.76
CA GLN A 145 25.26 5.69 4.57
C GLN A 145 24.68 5.91 3.15
N VAL A 146 24.78 7.13 2.63
CA VAL A 146 24.35 7.43 1.25
C VAL A 146 25.20 6.65 0.25
N ALA A 147 26.50 6.56 0.48
CA ALA A 147 27.42 5.79 -0.37
C ALA A 147 27.14 4.27 -0.28
N GLU A 148 26.86 3.75 0.90
CA GLU A 148 26.51 2.33 1.12
C GLU A 148 25.23 1.96 0.38
N ILE A 149 24.15 2.74 0.53
CA ILE A 149 22.90 2.53 -0.20
C ILE A 149 23.11 2.62 -1.70
N THR A 150 23.87 3.61 -2.16
CA THR A 150 24.18 3.75 -3.60
C THR A 150 24.90 2.52 -4.15
N LYS A 151 25.75 1.88 -3.35
CA LYS A 151 26.48 0.68 -3.73
C LYS A 151 25.60 -0.58 -3.67
N GLU A 152 24.75 -0.69 -2.65
CA GLU A 152 23.81 -1.81 -2.49
C GLU A 152 22.76 -1.85 -3.62
N TYR A 153 22.37 -0.67 -4.09
CA TYR A 153 21.44 -0.48 -5.20
C TYR A 153 22.15 -0.30 -6.55
N GLU A 154 23.37 -0.81 -6.72
CA GLU A 154 24.02 -0.86 -8.03
C GLU A 154 23.15 -1.66 -9.03
N ASN A 155 22.85 -1.04 -10.18
CA ASN A 155 21.91 -1.51 -11.21
C ASN A 155 20.45 -1.69 -10.74
N LYS A 156 20.06 -1.09 -9.61
CA LYS A 156 18.68 -1.03 -9.12
C LYS A 156 18.20 0.42 -9.06
N THR A 157 16.89 0.63 -9.10
CA THR A 157 16.31 1.96 -8.98
C THR A 157 16.16 2.35 -7.51
N ILE A 158 16.70 3.51 -7.15
CA ILE A 158 16.52 4.20 -5.87
C ILE A 158 15.50 5.31 -6.08
N ARG A 159 14.47 5.34 -5.23
CA ARG A 159 13.52 6.46 -5.16
C ARG A 159 14.10 7.55 -4.28
N VAL A 160 14.13 8.77 -4.79
CA VAL A 160 14.67 9.94 -4.09
C VAL A 160 13.63 11.05 -4.16
N THR A 161 13.43 11.76 -3.05
CA THR A 161 12.58 12.96 -3.03
C THR A 161 13.45 14.17 -2.75
N VAL A 162 13.36 15.17 -3.62
CA VAL A 162 14.12 16.42 -3.53
C VAL A 162 13.17 17.61 -3.47
N ILE A 163 13.61 18.74 -2.92
CA ILE A 163 12.91 20.01 -2.99
C ILE A 163 13.59 20.85 -4.07
N ARG A 164 12.80 21.25 -5.07
CA ARG A 164 13.16 22.15 -6.16
C ARG A 164 12.12 23.26 -6.25
N ASP A 165 12.55 24.51 -6.24
CA ASP A 165 11.65 25.67 -6.24
C ASP A 165 10.57 25.62 -5.13
N HIS A 166 10.98 25.21 -3.91
CA HIS A 166 10.11 25.00 -2.75
C HIS A 166 9.03 23.92 -2.93
N ARG A 167 9.12 23.09 -3.97
CA ARG A 167 8.20 21.97 -4.22
C ARG A 167 8.91 20.63 -4.12
N PRO A 168 8.30 19.62 -3.49
CA PRO A 168 8.84 18.27 -3.49
C PRO A 168 8.68 17.64 -4.88
N VAL A 169 9.77 17.11 -5.42
CA VAL A 169 9.85 16.40 -6.69
C VAL A 169 10.37 14.99 -6.39
N ARG A 170 9.63 13.98 -6.85
CA ARG A 170 10.05 12.58 -6.76
C ARG A 170 10.87 12.22 -7.99
N LEU A 171 12.04 11.65 -7.75
CA LEU A 171 13.00 11.23 -8.76
C LEU A 171 13.30 9.74 -8.58
N GLU A 172 13.62 9.09 -9.68
CA GLU A 172 14.06 7.69 -9.70
C GLU A 172 15.44 7.66 -10.33
N ILE A 173 16.44 7.30 -9.53
CA ILE A 173 17.84 7.24 -9.96
C ILE A 173 18.30 5.80 -9.95
N SER A 174 19.13 5.41 -10.91
CA SER A 174 19.67 4.05 -10.98
C SER A 174 21.19 4.12 -10.96
N PRO A 175 21.85 3.93 -9.80
CA PRO A 175 23.30 3.91 -9.72
C PRO A 175 23.86 2.81 -10.63
N LYS A 176 24.81 3.16 -11.48
CA LYS A 176 25.49 2.21 -12.38
C LYS A 176 26.89 2.68 -12.68
N LYS A 177 27.78 1.76 -13.02
CA LYS A 177 29.10 2.13 -13.56
C LYS A 177 28.91 2.93 -14.85
N TRP A 178 29.57 4.07 -14.91
CA TRP A 178 29.48 5.03 -16.02
C TRP A 178 30.88 5.56 -16.35
N SER A 179 30.99 6.45 -17.34
CA SER A 179 32.29 6.91 -17.85
C SER A 179 33.10 7.79 -16.87
N GLY A 180 32.53 8.16 -15.73
CA GLY A 180 33.18 8.98 -14.71
C GLY A 180 33.38 8.25 -13.38
N PRO A 181 33.90 8.94 -12.36
CA PRO A 181 34.14 8.34 -11.05
C PRO A 181 32.83 8.01 -10.31
N GLY A 182 32.82 6.88 -9.62
CA GLY A 182 31.68 6.44 -8.79
C GLY A 182 30.51 5.84 -9.57
N LEU A 183 29.35 5.75 -8.92
CA LEU A 183 28.15 5.09 -9.47
C LEU A 183 27.02 6.05 -9.89
N LEU A 184 27.10 7.34 -9.51
CA LEU A 184 26.06 8.32 -9.78
C LEU A 184 26.54 9.52 -10.59
N GLY A 185 27.76 10.00 -10.36
CA GLY A 185 28.28 11.19 -11.03
C GLY A 185 27.70 12.52 -10.55
N CYS A 186 27.32 12.59 -9.27
CA CYS A 186 26.94 13.83 -8.61
C CYS A 186 27.79 14.06 -7.36
N ASN A 187 28.05 15.34 -7.07
CA ASN A 187 28.63 15.74 -5.79
C ASN A 187 27.51 16.12 -4.83
N ILE A 188 27.49 15.47 -3.67
CA ILE A 188 26.45 15.60 -2.68
C ILE A 188 27.11 16.04 -1.37
N VAL A 189 26.59 17.12 -0.77
CA VAL A 189 27.14 17.70 0.47
C VAL A 189 26.07 17.72 1.56
N PRO A 190 26.42 17.44 2.83
CA PRO A 190 25.48 17.57 3.94
C PRO A 190 25.12 19.05 4.15
N ILE A 191 23.86 19.32 4.53
CA ILE A 191 23.42 20.67 4.90
C ILE A 191 23.75 20.86 6.38
N ALA A 192 24.53 21.89 6.70
CA ALA A 192 25.08 22.15 8.04
C ALA A 192 24.05 22.55 9.13
N GLY A 193 22.75 22.31 8.91
CA GLY A 193 21.67 22.59 9.85
C GLY A 193 21.09 21.37 10.55
N ALA A 194 21.61 20.16 10.29
CA ALA A 194 20.99 18.92 10.75
C ALA A 194 21.45 18.43 12.14
N ASN A 195 22.35 19.12 12.84
CA ASN A 195 22.67 18.85 14.26
C ASN A 195 23.41 20.04 14.90
N VAL A 196 22.73 20.80 15.75
CA VAL A 196 23.28 21.38 17.00
C VAL A 196 22.27 21.07 18.10
#